data_AF-G1XER6-F1
#
_entry.id   AF-G1XER6-F1
#
_cell.length_a   1.000
_cell.length_b   1.000
_cell.length_c   1.000
_cell.angle_alpha   90.00
_cell.angle_beta   90.00
_cell.angle_gamma   90.00
#
_symmetry.space_group_name_H-M   'P 1'
#
loop_
_entity.id
_entity.type
_entity.pdbx_description
1 polymer ?
#
loop_
_entity_poly.entity_id
_entity_poly.type
_entity_poly.pdbx_seq_one_letter_code
_entity_poly.pdbx_strand_id
1 'polypeptide(L)'
;MSVRRYTFTVHGYVQGVFFRKYTQNSANALSISGFVRNLPNGNVGGEAEGSPDKLEEFRQKLEQGSDMSTVQKVEWDEIEARKEDEGQGYMKAMSSERFSIARSHR
;
A
#
# COMPACT_ATOMS: atom_id res chain seq x y z
N MET A 1 5.98 9.07 -18.41
CA MET A 1 6.32 7.87 -17.60
C MET A 1 5.04 7.09 -17.41
N SER A 2 5.05 5.78 -17.66
CA SER A 2 3.87 4.91 -17.44
C SER A 2 3.69 4.70 -15.94
N VAL A 3 2.47 4.87 -15.46
CA VAL A 3 2.09 4.60 -14.07
C VAL A 3 1.41 3.23 -14.06
N ARG A 4 1.78 2.40 -13.08
CA ARG A 4 1.12 1.11 -12.81
C ARG A 4 0.47 1.14 -11.45
N ARG A 5 -0.49 0.25 -11.24
CA ARG A 5 -1.22 0.10 -9.99
C ARG A 5 -1.24 -1.37 -9.58
N TYR A 6 -0.99 -1.61 -8.31
CA TYR A 6 -0.98 -2.94 -7.74
C TYR A 6 -1.82 -2.98 -6.46
N THR A 7 -2.52 -4.08 -6.26
CA THR A 7 -3.04 -4.47 -4.95
C THR A 7 -2.02 -5.34 -4.27
N PHE A 8 -1.87 -5.17 -2.96
CA PHE A 8 -0.97 -6.00 -2.17
C PHE A 8 -1.61 -6.52 -0.89
N THR A 9 -1.24 -7.75 -0.53
CA THR A 9 -1.59 -8.36 0.77
C THR A 9 -0.33 -8.94 1.40
N VAL A 10 0.01 -8.45 2.58
CA VAL A 10 1.15 -8.91 3.36
C VAL A 10 0.66 -9.86 4.46
N HIS A 11 1.15 -11.09 4.41
CA HIS A 11 0.85 -12.15 5.35
C HIS A 11 1.99 -12.28 6.36
N GLY A 12 1.64 -12.54 7.62
CA GLY A 12 2.60 -12.83 8.67
C GLY A 12 2.29 -12.08 9.96
N TYR A 13 3.31 -11.85 10.78
CA TYR A 13 3.19 -11.08 12.01
C TYR A 13 3.38 -9.59 11.70
N VAL A 14 2.29 -8.94 11.27
CA VAL A 14 2.29 -7.57 10.71
C VAL A 14 1.36 -6.60 11.43
N GLN A 15 0.59 -7.06 12.42
CA GLN A 15 -0.25 -6.21 13.26
C GLN A 15 0.39 -6.01 14.65
N GLY A 16 0.22 -4.83 15.23
CA GLY A 16 0.84 -4.47 16.53
C GLY A 16 2.33 -4.10 16.46
N VAL A 17 2.95 -4.13 15.28
CA VAL A 17 4.41 -3.98 15.06
C VAL A 17 4.78 -2.73 14.24
N PHE A 18 3.92 -1.72 14.25
CA PHE A 18 4.09 -0.48 13.49
C PHE A 18 4.27 -0.65 11.97
N PHE A 19 3.91 -1.82 11.41
CA PHE A 19 4.07 -2.14 9.99
C PHE A 19 3.41 -1.10 9.08
N ARG A 20 2.18 -0.67 9.38
CA ARG A 20 1.47 0.38 8.63
C ARG A 20 2.26 1.68 8.50
N LYS A 21 2.89 2.14 9.59
CA LYS A 21 3.69 3.36 9.60
C LYS A 21 4.98 3.20 8.79
N TYR A 22 5.59 2.02 8.86
CA TYR A 22 6.73 1.67 8.01
C TYR A 22 6.34 1.68 6.51
N THR A 23 5.20 1.07 6.17
CA THR A 23 4.65 1.09 4.80
C THR A 23 4.33 2.51 4.33
N GLN A 24 3.72 3.34 5.18
CA GLN A 24 3.48 4.76 4.90
C GLN A 24 4.76 5.51 4.53
N ASN A 25 5.76 5.39 5.39
CA ASN A 25 7.03 6.10 5.22
C ASN A 25 7.74 5.64 3.94
N SER A 26 7.71 4.34 3.65
CA SER A 26 8.28 3.77 2.43
C SER A 26 7.55 4.28 1.18
N ALA A 27 6.21 4.28 1.18
CA ALA A 27 5.43 4.81 0.07
C ALA A 27 5.72 6.31 -0.18
N ASN A 28 5.77 7.10 0.89
CA ASN A 28 6.08 8.53 0.81
C ASN A 28 7.50 8.80 0.29
N ALA A 29 8.50 8.04 0.75
CA ALA A 29 9.89 8.18 0.29
C ALA A 29 10.06 7.84 -1.19
N LEU A 30 9.20 6.95 -1.71
CA LEU A 30 9.22 6.49 -3.10
C LEU A 30 8.24 7.25 -4.01
N SER A 31 7.54 8.26 -3.48
CA SER A 31 6.50 9.02 -4.18
C SER A 31 5.38 8.13 -4.77
N ILE A 32 4.99 7.09 -4.02
CA ILE A 32 3.92 6.15 -4.39
C ILE A 32 2.61 6.59 -3.73
N SER A 33 1.53 6.57 -4.51
CA SER A 33 0.18 6.86 -4.04
C SER A 33 -0.56 5.59 -3.68
N GLY A 34 -1.50 5.66 -2.73
CA GLY A 34 -2.35 4.51 -2.42
C GLY A 34 -2.95 4.52 -1.03
N PHE A 35 -3.17 3.34 -0.48
CA PHE A 35 -3.64 3.19 0.90
C PHE A 35 -3.12 1.89 1.51
N VAL A 36 -3.08 1.85 2.84
CA VAL A 36 -2.83 0.63 3.61
C VAL A 36 -3.88 0.49 4.70
N ARG A 37 -4.26 -0.75 5.00
CA ARG A 37 -5.21 -1.09 6.06
C ARG A 37 -4.89 -2.43 6.69
N ASN A 38 -5.26 -2.58 7.95
CA ASN A 38 -5.31 -3.90 8.59
C ASN A 38 -6.51 -4.67 8.05
N LEU A 39 -6.29 -5.95 7.73
CA LEU A 39 -7.35 -6.88 7.34
C LEU A 39 -7.85 -7.64 8.59
N PRO A 40 -9.12 -8.06 8.61
CA PRO A 40 -9.72 -8.77 9.75
C PRO A 40 -9.10 -10.14 10.02
N ASN A 41 -8.39 -10.72 9.04
CA ASN A 41 -7.68 -12.00 9.16
C ASN A 41 -6.28 -11.88 9.80
N GLY A 42 -5.88 -10.70 10.28
CA GLY A 42 -4.56 -10.49 10.88
C GLY A 42 -3.48 -9.99 9.91
N ASN A 43 -3.78 -9.91 8.60
CA ASN A 43 -2.86 -9.43 7.58
C ASN A 43 -2.93 -7.90 7.41
N VAL A 44 -2.06 -7.37 6.56
CA VAL A 44 -2.10 -5.97 6.11
C VAL A 44 -2.28 -5.95 4.60
N GLY A 45 -3.25 -5.18 4.11
CA GLY A 45 -3.53 -5.06 2.69
C GLY A 45 -3.63 -3.62 2.24
N GLY A 46 -3.44 -3.39 0.95
CA GLY A 46 -3.44 -2.04 0.40
C GLY A 46 -3.35 -1.99 -1.11
N GLU A 47 -3.21 -0.77 -1.60
CA GLU A 47 -2.96 -0.48 -3.00
C GLU A 47 -1.80 0.48 -3.11
N ALA A 48 -1.04 0.34 -4.20
CA ALA A 48 0.10 1.17 -4.53
C ALA A 48 0.06 1.54 -6.02
N GLU A 49 0.27 2.81 -6.32
CA GLU A 49 0.28 3.37 -7.66
C GLU A 49 1.51 4.26 -7.83
N GLY A 50 2.26 4.05 -8.90
CA GLY A 50 3.50 4.79 -9.15
C GLY A 50 4.24 4.33 -10.40
N SER A 51 5.48 4.78 -10.55
CA SER A 51 6.36 4.29 -11.61
C SER A 51 6.81 2.85 -11.32
N PRO A 52 6.97 1.98 -12.35
CA PRO A 52 7.36 0.58 -12.17
C PRO A 52 8.60 0.38 -11.28
N ASP A 53 9.63 1.20 -11.49
CA ASP A 53 10.88 1.12 -10.71
C ASP A 53 10.64 1.37 -9.21
N LYS A 54 9.75 2.31 -8.89
CA LYS A 54 9.39 2.65 -7.51
C LYS A 54 8.49 1.61 -6.88
N LEU A 55 7.57 1.04 -7.66
CA LEU A 55 6.70 -0.04 -7.21
C LEU A 55 7.50 -1.31 -6.88
N GLU A 56 8.52 -1.63 -7.67
CA GLU A 56 9.43 -2.74 -7.37
C GLU A 56 10.22 -2.48 -6.07
N GLU A 57 10.77 -1.28 -5.91
CA GLU A 57 11.46 -0.87 -4.68
C GLU A 57 10.53 -0.94 -3.46
N PHE A 58 9.27 -0.55 -3.62
CA PHE A 58 8.25 -0.62 -2.56
C PHE A 58 7.87 -2.06 -2.22
N ARG A 59 7.73 -2.93 -3.21
CA ARG A 59 7.50 -4.36 -3.00
C ARG A 59 8.62 -4.97 -2.16
N GLN A 60 9.88 -4.67 -2.47
CA GLN A 60 11.02 -5.13 -1.68
C GLN A 60 10.97 -4.63 -0.23
N LYS A 61 10.53 -3.38 -0.01
CA LYS A 61 10.30 -2.84 1.34
C LYS A 61 9.22 -3.61 2.08
N LEU A 62 8.13 -3.99 1.41
CA LEU A 62 7.07 -4.81 2.01
C LEU A 62 7.56 -6.21 2.37
N GLU A 63 8.42 -6.82 1.55
CA GLU A 63 9.02 -8.13 1.83
C GLU A 63 10.02 -8.07 2.99
N GLN A 64 10.76 -6.97 3.13
CA GLN A 64 11.66 -6.72 4.26
C GLN A 64 10.89 -6.54 5.58
N GLY A 65 9.79 -5.80 5.54
CA GLY A 65 9.00 -5.43 6.72
C GLY A 65 9.70 -4.48 7.70
N SER A 66 9.04 -4.17 8.82
CA SER A 66 9.62 -3.45 9.96
C SER A 66 10.46 -4.39 10.84
N ASP A 67 11.38 -3.84 11.62
CA ASP A 67 12.29 -4.57 12.52
C ASP A 67 11.58 -5.56 13.47
N MET A 68 10.31 -5.29 13.79
CA MET A 68 9.48 -6.09 14.70
C MET A 68 8.46 -6.97 13.96
N SER A 69 8.39 -6.87 12.64
CA SER A 69 7.47 -7.66 11.81
C SER A 69 8.14 -8.90 11.24
N THR A 70 7.35 -9.93 10.99
CA THR A 70 7.81 -11.10 10.25
C THR A 70 6.88 -11.31 9.07
N VAL A 71 7.36 -10.95 7.89
CA VAL A 71 6.64 -11.11 6.62
C VAL A 71 6.87 -12.53 6.12
N GLN A 72 5.79 -13.27 5.93
CA GLN A 72 5.82 -14.65 5.42
C GLN A 72 5.57 -14.68 3.92
N LYS A 73 4.68 -13.82 3.43
CA LYS A 73 4.30 -13.75 2.02
C LYS A 73 3.80 -12.35 1.68
N VAL A 74 4.19 -11.85 0.53
CA VAL A 74 3.58 -10.66 -0.09
C VAL A 74 2.89 -11.11 -1.37
N GLU A 75 1.57 -10.97 -1.40
CA GLU A 75 0.77 -11.05 -2.62
C GLU A 75 0.81 -9.68 -3.29
N TRP A 76 1.08 -9.67 -4.59
CA TRP A 76 1.32 -8.45 -5.36
C TRP A 76 0.74 -8.63 -6.76
N ASP A 77 -0.46 -8.09 -6.97
CA ASP A 77 -1.25 -8.29 -8.18
C ASP A 77 -1.43 -6.98 -8.92
N GLU A 78 -1.10 -6.97 -10.22
CA GLU A 78 -1.31 -5.80 -11.08
C GLU A 78 -2.80 -5.62 -11.32
N ILE A 79 -3.30 -4.41 -11.09
CA ILE A 79 -4.68 -4.05 -11.35
C ILE A 79 -4.76 -2.95 -12.40
N GLU A 80 -5.86 -2.91 -13.15
CA GLU A 80 -6.08 -1.84 -14.11
C GLU A 80 -6.05 -0.48 -13.39
N ALA A 81 -5.39 0.49 -14.03
CA ALA A 81 -5.48 1.88 -13.62
C ALA A 81 -6.96 2.26 -13.54
N ARG A 82 -7.34 2.96 -12.48
CA ARG A 82 -8.75 3.33 -12.27
C ARG A 82 -9.21 4.13 -13.49
N LYS A 83 -10.05 3.53 -14.34
CA LYS A 83 -10.88 4.31 -15.27
C LYS A 83 -11.76 5.18 -14.38
N GLU A 84 -11.68 6.49 -14.53
CA GLU A 84 -12.48 7.44 -13.76
C GLU A 84 -13.95 7.34 -14.16
N ASP A 85 -14.61 6.21 -13.94
CA ASP A 85 -16.07 6.12 -14.00
C ASP A 85 -16.52 4.94 -13.13
N GLU A 86 -17.41 5.26 -12.19
CA GLU A 86 -18.11 4.37 -11.26
C GLU A 86 -17.30 3.77 -10.10
N GLY A 87 -17.62 4.25 -8.88
CA GLY A 87 -17.21 3.54 -7.66
C GLY A 87 -17.12 4.41 -6.41
N GLN A 88 -18.17 5.20 -6.11
CA GLN A 88 -18.35 5.80 -4.78
C GLN A 88 -18.79 4.78 -3.71
N GLY A 89 -18.75 3.47 -3.99
CA GLY A 89 -19.39 2.45 -3.16
C GLY A 89 -18.53 1.74 -2.09
N TYR A 90 -17.19 1.71 -2.19
CA TYR A 90 -16.38 0.77 -1.37
C TYR A 90 -15.37 1.40 -0.40
N MET A 91 -15.50 2.69 -0.07
CA MET A 91 -14.58 3.37 0.88
C MET A 91 -15.26 4.07 2.05
N LYS A 92 -16.51 3.72 2.38
CA LYS A 92 -17.25 4.38 3.48
C LYS A 92 -17.20 3.67 4.84
N ALA A 93 -16.41 2.63 5.02
CA ALA A 93 -16.25 2.03 6.34
C ALA A 93 -14.82 1.52 6.56
N MET A 94 -14.28 1.87 7.73
CA MET A 94 -13.08 1.31 8.38
C MET A 94 -11.72 1.95 8.03
N SER A 95 -11.26 2.83 8.93
CA SER A 95 -9.88 3.00 9.45
C SER A 95 -8.66 2.83 8.51
N SER A 96 -8.81 3.09 7.20
CA SER A 96 -7.70 3.08 6.24
C SER A 96 -6.90 4.39 6.30
N GLU A 97 -5.57 4.27 6.47
CA GLU A 97 -4.67 5.40 6.29
C GLU A 97 -4.36 5.52 4.79
N ARG A 98 -4.84 6.59 4.18
CA ARG A 98 -4.53 6.93 2.79
C ARG A 98 -3.17 7.61 2.74
N PHE A 99 -2.34 7.21 1.79
CA PHE A 99 -1.13 7.93 1.44
C PHE A 99 -1.43 8.69 0.17
N SER A 100 -1.83 9.94 0.37
CA SER A 100 -1.90 10.92 -0.71
C SER A 100 -0.53 11.56 -0.80
N ILE A 101 0.05 11.60 -2.00
CA ILE A 101 0.97 12.70 -2.31
C ILE A 101 0.16 13.94 -1.95
N ALA A 102 0.62 14.72 -0.98
CA ALA A 102 -0.04 15.97 -0.67
C ALA A 102 -0.16 16.70 -2.00
N ARG A 103 -1.38 16.88 -2.51
CA ARG A 103 -1.64 17.95 -3.46
C ARG A 103 -1.31 19.19 -2.65
N SER A 104 -0.05 19.61 -2.70
CA SER A 104 0.42 20.89 -2.22
C SER A 104 -0.29 21.96 -3.03
N HIS A 105 -1.57 22.19 -2.72
CA HIS A 105 -2.20 23.45 -2.99
C HIS A 105 -1.66 24.38 -1.92
N ARG A 106 -0.71 25.20 -2.37
CA ARG A 106 -0.38 26.48 -1.76
C ARG A 106 -1.67 27.26 -1.48
#